data_AF-A0AAV5YTI4-F1
#
_entry.id   AF-A0AAV5YTI4-F1
#
_cell.length_a   1.000
_cell.length_b   1.000
_cell.length_c   1.000
_cell.angle_alpha   90.00
_cell.angle_beta   90.00
_cell.angle_gamma   90.00
#
_symmetry.space_group_name_H-M   'P 1'
#
loop_
_entity.id
_entity.type
_entity.pdbx_description
1 polymer ?
#
loop_
_entity_poly.entity_id
_entity_poly.type
_entity_poly.pdbx_seq_one_letter_code
_entity_poly.pdbx_strand_id
1 'polypeptide(L)'
;RKEALVEYGFRLPSAFDNRPLTFEEFTRIVTQTLYVSATPGPYELEQAGVERSGPGRALAGGPVAEQIIRPTGLMDPKITVRPASSQVDDLMAEVRARADRDERVLITTLTKRMAEDLTEYYQQNGLRVRYLHSDIDTLERVALIRDLRLGKFDGLIGINLLREGLDLPEVSLVAILDADKEGYLRSATSLIQTSGRAARHVNGEVIMYADTVTGSMREAIAETDRRREVQGEYNRAHGITPESVRRSIRDLLESVPERDYYTVEVERAPASQWESPAALAAHVAELETAMKDAARRLDFERAAELRDRIKALRKVDLGV
;
A
#
# COMPACT_ATOMS: atom_id res chain seq x y z
N ARG A 1 10.66 21.81 17.27
CA ARG A 1 12.03 21.36 16.83
C ARG A 1 13.02 22.51 16.69
N LYS A 2 12.65 23.66 16.11
CA LYS A 2 13.56 24.83 16.00
C LYS A 2 13.74 25.61 17.30
N GLU A 3 12.75 25.59 18.20
CA GLU A 3 12.83 26.24 19.53
C GLU A 3 14.06 25.80 20.30
N ALA A 4 14.27 24.49 20.48
CA ALA A 4 15.45 23.96 21.15
C ALA A 4 16.78 24.40 20.51
N LEU A 5 16.84 24.50 19.18
CA LEU A 5 18.06 24.96 18.50
C LEU A 5 18.36 26.44 18.76
N VAL A 6 17.32 27.27 18.91
CA VAL A 6 17.47 28.69 19.24
C VAL A 6 17.78 28.86 20.73
N GLU A 7 17.09 28.13 21.60
CA GLU A 7 17.26 28.16 23.05
C GLU A 7 18.68 27.75 23.48
N TYR A 8 19.22 26.68 22.89
CA TYR A 8 20.58 26.22 23.17
C TYR A 8 21.66 26.93 22.33
N GLY A 9 21.32 28.02 21.62
CA GLY A 9 22.29 28.88 20.93
C GLY A 9 22.87 28.32 19.62
N PHE A 10 22.32 27.23 19.07
CA PHE A 10 22.74 26.68 17.79
C PHE A 10 22.26 27.50 16.58
N ARG A 11 21.20 28.30 16.72
CA ARG A 11 20.62 29.14 15.68
C ARG A 11 20.16 30.49 16.23
N LEU A 12 20.20 31.53 15.40
CA LEU A 12 19.60 32.83 15.71
C LEU A 12 18.06 32.76 15.66
N PRO A 13 17.35 33.68 16.34
CA PRO A 13 15.88 33.76 16.30
C PRO A 13 15.27 33.88 14.89
N SER A 14 15.97 34.51 13.93
CA SER A 14 15.52 34.61 12.53
C SER A 14 15.36 33.25 11.84
N ALA A 15 15.89 32.16 12.41
CA ALA A 15 15.66 30.82 11.90
C ALA A 15 14.20 30.37 11.98
N PHE A 16 13.36 31.02 12.80
CA PHE A 16 11.91 30.78 12.85
C PHE A 16 11.19 31.21 11.58
N ASP A 17 11.68 32.24 10.89
CA ASP A 17 11.08 32.76 9.66
C ASP A 17 11.21 31.77 8.49
N ASN A 18 12.25 30.92 8.52
CA ASN A 18 12.44 29.84 7.54
C ASN A 18 11.54 28.64 7.85
N ARG A 19 10.23 28.78 7.77
CA ARG A 19 9.26 27.71 8.10
C ARG A 19 8.34 27.41 6.92
N PRO A 20 7.68 26.25 6.90
CA PRO A 20 6.54 26.06 6.01
C PRO A 20 5.44 27.09 6.32
N LEU A 21 4.54 27.27 5.36
CA LEU A 21 3.33 28.06 5.55
C LEU A 21 2.52 27.49 6.73
N THR A 22 1.92 28.36 7.53
CA THR A 22 0.86 27.94 8.45
C THR A 22 -0.38 27.56 7.66
N PHE A 23 -1.29 26.81 8.29
CA PHE A 23 -2.55 26.45 7.66
C PHE A 23 -3.38 27.68 7.26
N GLU A 24 -3.37 28.74 8.08
CA GLU A 24 -4.05 30.00 7.79
C GLU A 24 -3.39 30.77 6.62
N GLU A 25 -2.07 30.73 6.50
CA GLU A 25 -1.38 31.30 5.35
C GLU A 25 -1.70 30.54 4.07
N PHE A 26 -1.69 29.21 4.13
CA PHE A 26 -2.03 28.35 3.00
C PHE A 26 -3.46 28.63 2.51
N THR A 27 -4.45 28.62 3.41
CA THR A 27 -5.87 28.83 3.09
C THR A 27 -6.18 30.22 2.53
N ARG A 28 -5.37 31.24 2.87
CA ARG A 28 -5.49 32.57 2.26
C ARG A 28 -4.96 32.65 0.83
N ILE A 29 -3.99 31.81 0.48
CA ILE A 29 -3.34 31.82 -0.84
C ILE A 29 -4.14 30.94 -1.82
N VAL A 30 -4.69 29.84 -1.34
CA VAL A 30 -5.47 28.93 -2.18
C VAL A 30 -6.87 29.51 -2.37
N THR A 31 -7.24 29.73 -3.63
CA THR A 31 -8.53 30.32 -4.00
C THR A 31 -9.60 29.25 -4.16
N GLN A 32 -9.68 28.64 -5.34
CA GLN A 32 -10.58 27.52 -5.60
C GLN A 32 -9.86 26.22 -5.27
N THR A 33 -10.46 25.44 -4.36
CA THR A 33 -9.92 24.15 -3.91
C THR A 33 -10.93 23.06 -4.18
N LEU A 34 -10.48 21.96 -4.79
CA LEU A 34 -11.26 20.73 -4.90
C LEU A 34 -10.68 19.69 -3.93
N TYR A 35 -11.46 19.30 -2.92
CA TYR A 35 -11.09 18.22 -2.02
C TYR A 35 -11.55 16.88 -2.60
N VAL A 36 -10.62 15.96 -2.82
CA VAL A 36 -10.92 14.62 -3.37
C VAL A 36 -10.61 13.59 -2.29
N SER A 37 -11.65 12.99 -1.72
CA SER A 37 -11.50 11.98 -0.67
C SER A 37 -12.70 11.02 -0.67
N ALA A 38 -12.43 9.74 -0.43
CA ALA A 38 -13.49 8.75 -0.17
C ALA A 38 -14.12 8.90 1.23
N THR A 39 -13.43 9.62 2.12
CA THR A 39 -13.78 9.88 3.52
C THR A 39 -13.39 11.31 3.90
N PRO A 40 -14.10 12.35 3.40
CA PRO A 40 -13.76 13.73 3.69
C PRO A 40 -13.80 14.01 5.20
N GLY A 41 -12.80 14.77 5.68
CA GLY A 41 -12.68 15.16 7.07
C GLY A 41 -13.60 16.33 7.44
N PRO A 42 -13.59 16.76 8.71
CA PRO A 42 -14.46 17.83 9.18
C PRO A 42 -14.21 19.16 8.47
N TYR A 43 -12.93 19.51 8.24
CA TYR A 43 -12.57 20.78 7.62
C TYR A 43 -13.11 20.88 6.18
N GLU A 44 -12.94 19.84 5.38
CA GLU A 44 -13.40 19.82 3.99
C GLU A 44 -14.93 19.91 3.89
N LEU A 45 -15.64 19.23 4.80
CA LEU A 45 -17.10 19.29 4.88
C LEU A 45 -17.59 20.68 5.29
N GLU A 46 -16.97 21.29 6.32
CA GLU A 46 -17.29 22.63 6.78
C GLU A 46 -17.06 23.68 5.69
N GLN A 47 -15.90 23.66 5.03
CA GLN A 47 -15.59 24.59 3.94
C GLN A 47 -16.54 24.43 2.74
N ALA A 48 -17.02 23.21 2.49
CA ALA A 48 -18.00 22.96 1.44
C ALA A 48 -19.44 23.27 1.89
N GLY A 49 -19.71 23.56 3.17
CA GLY A 49 -21.08 23.74 3.67
C GLY A 49 -21.92 22.46 3.58
N VAL A 50 -21.28 21.30 3.76
CA VAL A 50 -21.88 19.96 3.66
C VAL A 50 -22.07 19.41 5.07
N GLU A 51 -23.25 18.88 5.37
CA GLU A 51 -23.52 18.22 6.65
C GLU A 51 -23.70 16.71 6.49
N ARG A 52 -23.17 15.93 7.44
CA ARG A 52 -23.44 14.49 7.51
C ARG A 52 -24.85 14.29 8.05
N SER A 53 -25.75 13.80 7.20
CA SER A 53 -27.16 13.56 7.54
C SER A 53 -27.40 12.30 8.41
N GLY A 54 -26.33 11.65 8.87
CA GLY A 54 -26.35 10.41 9.65
C GLY A 54 -25.72 9.21 8.92
N PRO A 55 -25.57 8.06 9.61
CA PRO A 55 -25.01 6.84 9.04
C PRO A 55 -25.78 6.36 7.80
N GLY A 56 -25.07 5.97 6.75
CA GLY A 56 -25.68 5.41 5.54
C GLY A 56 -26.59 6.39 4.78
N ARG A 57 -26.30 7.70 4.86
CA ARG A 57 -26.96 8.72 4.04
C ARG A 57 -25.94 9.43 3.17
N ALA A 58 -26.34 9.74 1.94
CA ALA A 58 -25.53 10.56 1.05
C ALA A 58 -25.26 11.93 1.70
N LEU A 59 -24.10 12.49 1.37
CA LEU A 59 -23.75 13.86 1.75
C LEU A 59 -24.75 14.83 1.11
N ALA A 60 -25.23 15.79 1.90
CA ALA A 60 -26.23 16.77 1.48
C ALA A 60 -25.82 18.18 1.92
N GLY A 61 -26.25 19.18 1.15
CA GLY A 61 -25.78 20.56 1.29
C GLY A 61 -24.46 20.79 0.57
N GLY A 62 -24.17 22.06 0.23
CA GLY A 62 -22.90 22.43 -0.41
C GLY A 62 -22.67 21.91 -1.84
N PRO A 63 -21.55 22.28 -2.49
CA PRO A 63 -21.13 21.76 -3.78
C PRO A 63 -20.41 20.41 -3.62
N VAL A 64 -21.11 19.37 -3.14
CA VAL A 64 -20.57 18.01 -3.04
C VAL A 64 -20.97 17.18 -4.25
N ALA A 65 -19.99 16.49 -4.85
CA ALA A 65 -20.21 15.52 -5.91
C ALA A 65 -19.80 14.13 -5.42
N GLU A 66 -20.77 13.21 -5.35
CA GLU A 66 -20.51 11.82 -4.98
C GLU A 66 -20.20 10.99 -6.23
N GLN A 67 -19.06 10.31 -6.23
CA GLN A 67 -18.64 9.41 -7.32
C GLN A 67 -18.34 8.01 -6.76
N ILE A 68 -19.35 7.14 -6.78
CA ILE A 68 -19.28 5.78 -6.23
C ILE A 68 -19.37 4.66 -7.28
N ILE A 69 -19.78 4.97 -8.51
CA ILE A 69 -19.85 3.99 -9.59
C ILE A 69 -18.45 3.75 -10.16
N ARG A 70 -18.02 2.48 -10.18
CA ARG A 70 -16.74 2.08 -10.78
C ARG A 70 -16.94 1.72 -12.26
N PRO A 71 -16.01 2.11 -13.15
CA PRO A 71 -16.13 1.79 -14.58
C PRO A 71 -16.27 0.29 -14.89
N THR A 72 -15.68 -0.59 -14.07
CA THR A 72 -15.73 -2.05 -14.23
C THR A 72 -16.94 -2.71 -13.57
N GLY A 73 -17.86 -1.93 -13.01
CA GLY A 73 -19.01 -2.44 -12.25
C GLY A 73 -18.65 -3.06 -10.90
N LEU A 74 -17.38 -3.00 -10.46
CA LEU A 74 -16.99 -3.51 -9.14
C LEU A 74 -17.74 -2.79 -8.02
N MET A 75 -18.25 -3.59 -7.08
CA MET A 75 -19.05 -3.12 -5.96
C MET A 75 -18.22 -3.03 -4.68
N ASP A 76 -18.65 -2.19 -3.75
CA ASP A 76 -18.14 -2.15 -2.39
C ASP A 76 -18.31 -3.54 -1.73
N PRO A 77 -17.34 -4.01 -0.94
CA PRO A 77 -17.31 -5.39 -0.47
C PRO A 77 -18.40 -5.68 0.55
N LYS A 78 -18.80 -6.94 0.66
CA LYS A 78 -19.71 -7.36 1.72
C LYS A 78 -18.98 -7.37 3.06
N ILE A 79 -19.55 -6.72 4.08
CA ILE A 79 -19.00 -6.73 5.44
C ILE A 79 -19.76 -7.74 6.30
N THR A 80 -19.02 -8.61 7.00
CA THR A 80 -19.57 -9.54 7.99
C THR A 80 -18.91 -9.32 9.35
N VAL A 81 -19.70 -9.31 10.42
CA VAL A 81 -19.19 -9.23 11.79
C VAL A 81 -19.16 -10.63 12.40
N ARG A 82 -18.02 -11.02 12.99
CA ARG A 82 -17.83 -12.33 13.65
C ARG A 82 -17.29 -12.12 15.09
N PRO A 83 -17.54 -13.06 16.03
CA PRO A 83 -17.05 -12.93 17.41
C PRO A 83 -15.52 -12.85 17.52
N ALA A 84 -15.00 -12.07 18.47
CA ALA A 84 -13.56 -11.93 18.65
C ALA A 84 -12.93 -13.18 19.32
N SER A 85 -13.72 -13.94 20.08
CA SER A 85 -13.24 -15.11 20.83
C SER A 85 -12.60 -16.21 19.97
N SER A 86 -13.03 -16.37 18.73
CA SER A 86 -12.52 -17.37 17.78
C SER A 86 -11.78 -16.75 16.59
N GLN A 87 -11.39 -15.48 16.68
CA GLN A 87 -10.90 -14.70 15.54
C GLN A 87 -9.64 -15.31 14.89
N VAL A 88 -8.74 -15.88 15.69
CA VAL A 88 -7.47 -16.42 15.20
C VAL A 88 -7.67 -17.68 14.36
N ASP A 89 -8.49 -18.62 14.84
CA ASP A 89 -8.73 -19.90 14.17
C ASP A 89 -9.66 -19.75 12.96
N ASP A 90 -10.73 -18.95 13.11
CA ASP A 90 -11.66 -18.64 12.02
C ASP A 90 -10.93 -17.96 10.85
N LEU A 91 -10.09 -16.95 11.15
CA LEU A 91 -9.30 -16.27 10.13
C LEU A 91 -8.27 -17.20 9.47
N MET A 92 -7.70 -18.15 10.20
CA MET A 92 -6.77 -19.13 9.60
C MET A 92 -7.48 -19.98 8.54
N ALA A 93 -8.71 -20.43 8.82
CA ALA A 93 -9.53 -21.16 7.86
C ALA A 93 -9.87 -20.30 6.63
N GLU A 94 -10.23 -19.04 6.85
CA GLU A 94 -10.49 -18.10 5.75
C GLU A 94 -9.25 -17.86 4.88
N VAL A 95 -8.07 -17.68 5.47
CA VAL A 95 -6.82 -17.50 4.70
C VAL A 95 -6.52 -18.74 3.87
N ARG A 96 -6.67 -19.96 4.41
CA ARG A 96 -6.50 -21.20 3.64
C ARG A 96 -7.50 -21.26 2.47
N ALA A 97 -8.77 -20.96 2.72
CA ALA A 97 -9.80 -20.97 1.69
C ALA A 97 -9.59 -19.92 0.59
N ARG A 98 -8.89 -18.81 0.88
CA ARG A 98 -8.48 -17.81 -0.14
C ARG A 98 -7.23 -18.26 -0.90
N ALA A 99 -6.25 -18.86 -0.21
CA ALA A 99 -5.07 -19.44 -0.83
C ALA A 99 -5.42 -20.55 -1.85
N ASP A 100 -6.39 -21.41 -1.54
CA ASP A 100 -6.88 -22.47 -2.45
C ASP A 100 -7.50 -21.92 -3.74
N ARG A 101 -7.90 -20.64 -3.75
CA ARG A 101 -8.46 -19.92 -4.90
C ARG A 101 -7.45 -18.99 -5.59
N ASP A 102 -6.19 -19.03 -5.17
CA ASP A 102 -5.15 -18.08 -5.59
C ASP A 102 -5.55 -16.60 -5.35
N GLU A 103 -6.31 -16.34 -4.28
CA GLU A 103 -6.68 -15.01 -3.83
C GLU A 103 -5.77 -14.57 -2.66
N ARG A 104 -5.74 -13.26 -2.35
CA ARG A 104 -4.90 -12.69 -1.28
C ARG A 104 -5.73 -12.12 -0.14
N VAL A 105 -5.13 -12.09 1.06
CA VAL A 105 -5.75 -11.61 2.29
C VAL A 105 -4.94 -10.47 2.90
N LEU A 106 -5.63 -9.40 3.31
CA LEU A 106 -5.06 -8.35 4.15
C LEU A 106 -5.61 -8.48 5.57
N ILE A 107 -4.75 -8.43 6.57
CA ILE A 107 -5.13 -8.60 7.98
C ILE A 107 -4.63 -7.39 8.76
N THR A 108 -5.55 -6.65 9.39
CA THR A 108 -5.20 -5.52 10.25
C THR A 108 -5.35 -5.86 11.72
N THR A 109 -4.27 -5.75 12.49
CA THR A 109 -4.24 -5.86 13.96
C THR A 109 -4.18 -4.48 14.61
N LEU A 110 -4.17 -4.41 15.95
CA LEU A 110 -4.00 -3.16 16.69
C LEU A 110 -2.55 -2.90 17.15
N THR A 111 -1.77 -3.95 17.41
CA THR A 111 -0.45 -3.83 18.03
C THR A 111 0.62 -4.57 17.23
N LYS A 112 1.87 -4.10 17.34
CA LYS A 112 3.05 -4.75 16.73
C LYS A 112 3.17 -6.19 17.21
N ARG A 113 3.08 -6.38 18.53
CA ARG A 113 3.13 -7.69 19.16
C ARG A 113 2.07 -8.65 18.63
N MET A 114 0.82 -8.22 18.53
CA MET A 114 -0.24 -9.09 17.96
C MET A 114 0.04 -9.45 16.50
N ALA A 115 0.57 -8.52 15.70
CA ALA A 115 0.94 -8.82 14.32
C ALA A 115 2.08 -9.84 14.23
N GLU A 116 3.09 -9.71 15.08
CA GLU A 116 4.24 -10.62 15.19
C GLU A 116 3.78 -12.01 15.64
N ASP A 117 3.09 -12.10 16.78
CA ASP A 117 2.57 -13.34 17.36
C ASP A 117 1.64 -14.07 16.37
N LEU A 118 0.75 -13.34 15.67
CA LEU A 118 -0.16 -13.91 14.68
C LEU A 118 0.60 -14.43 13.45
N THR A 119 1.61 -13.69 12.98
CA THR A 119 2.43 -14.09 11.83
C THR A 119 3.18 -15.37 12.14
N GLU A 120 3.82 -15.45 13.31
CA GLU A 120 4.53 -16.65 13.76
C GLU A 120 3.58 -17.84 13.87
N TYR A 121 2.45 -17.67 14.55
CA TYR A 121 1.45 -18.72 14.73
C TYR A 121 0.93 -19.26 13.40
N TYR A 122 0.61 -18.40 12.44
CA TYR A 122 0.14 -18.82 11.12
C TYR A 122 1.22 -19.52 10.29
N GLN A 123 2.47 -19.06 10.36
CA GLN A 123 3.59 -19.72 9.70
C GLN A 123 3.85 -21.12 10.28
N GLN A 124 3.80 -21.27 11.60
CA GLN A 124 3.92 -22.58 12.26
C GLN A 124 2.79 -23.55 11.85
N ASN A 125 1.62 -23.01 11.53
CA ASN A 125 0.46 -23.77 11.02
C ASN A 125 0.42 -23.90 9.48
N GLY A 126 1.54 -23.61 8.81
CA GLY A 126 1.74 -23.86 7.37
C GLY A 126 1.16 -22.80 6.43
N LEU A 127 0.69 -21.65 6.93
CA LEU A 127 0.21 -20.57 6.08
C LEU A 127 1.39 -19.71 5.59
N ARG A 128 1.35 -19.31 4.31
CA ARG A 128 2.31 -18.37 3.76
C ARG A 128 1.85 -16.94 4.06
N VAL A 129 2.28 -16.40 5.19
CA VAL A 129 1.98 -15.02 5.59
C VAL A 129 3.24 -14.21 5.86
N ARG A 130 3.12 -12.89 5.74
CA ARG A 130 4.18 -11.92 6.05
C ARG A 130 3.63 -10.75 6.86
N TYR A 131 4.48 -10.21 7.74
CA TYR A 131 4.19 -9.02 8.52
C TYR A 131 4.75 -7.77 7.81
N LEU A 132 3.92 -6.73 7.67
CA LEU A 132 4.29 -5.39 7.25
C LEU A 132 4.53 -4.50 8.48
N HIS A 133 5.79 -4.42 8.95
CA HIS A 133 6.12 -3.54 10.08
C HIS A 133 6.15 -2.06 9.66
N SER A 134 5.92 -1.17 10.62
CA SER A 134 5.90 0.29 10.38
C SER A 134 7.26 0.85 9.96
N ASP A 135 8.33 0.16 10.35
CA ASP A 135 9.71 0.65 10.29
C ASP A 135 10.47 0.11 9.06
N ILE A 136 9.78 -0.57 8.12
CA ILE A 136 10.40 -1.04 6.87
C ILE A 136 10.79 0.14 6.00
N ASP A 137 11.87 -0.03 5.25
CA ASP A 137 12.21 0.91 4.19
C ASP A 137 11.09 0.94 3.12
N THR A 138 10.98 2.05 2.40
CA THR A 138 10.01 2.20 1.30
C THR A 138 10.25 1.15 0.21
N LEU A 139 11.51 0.81 -0.08
CA LEU A 139 11.86 -0.21 -1.08
C LEU A 139 11.44 -1.62 -0.62
N GLU A 140 11.67 -1.95 0.65
CA GLU A 140 11.27 -3.23 1.22
C GLU A 140 9.74 -3.40 1.21
N ARG A 141 9.00 -2.32 1.52
CA ARG A 141 7.54 -2.29 1.41
C ARG A 141 7.08 -2.63 0.00
N VAL A 142 7.66 -2.00 -1.02
CA VAL A 142 7.30 -2.23 -2.43
C VAL A 142 7.61 -3.66 -2.84
N ALA A 143 8.78 -4.19 -2.44
CA ALA A 143 9.15 -5.58 -2.69
C ALA A 143 8.16 -6.57 -2.05
N LEU A 144 7.72 -6.31 -0.82
CA LEU A 144 6.77 -7.16 -0.11
C LEU A 144 5.39 -7.16 -0.78
N ILE A 145 4.91 -5.98 -1.20
CA ILE A 145 3.65 -5.83 -1.95
C ILE A 145 3.72 -6.57 -3.29
N ARG A 146 4.83 -6.43 -4.02
CA ARG A 146 5.06 -7.17 -5.27
C ARG A 146 5.04 -8.68 -5.04
N ASP A 147 5.69 -9.15 -3.98
CA ASP A 147 5.77 -10.56 -3.64
C ASP A 147 4.40 -11.16 -3.25
N LEU A 148 3.53 -10.36 -2.61
CA LEU A 148 2.12 -10.72 -2.38
C LEU A 148 1.38 -10.91 -3.72
N ARG A 149 1.53 -9.96 -4.66
CA ARG A 149 0.89 -10.05 -5.99
C ARG A 149 1.38 -11.24 -6.80
N LEU A 150 2.67 -11.56 -6.71
CA LEU A 150 3.28 -12.73 -7.35
C LEU A 150 2.88 -14.07 -6.69
N GLY A 151 2.16 -14.05 -5.57
CA GLY A 151 1.72 -15.27 -4.89
C GLY A 151 2.84 -16.01 -4.15
N LYS A 152 3.93 -15.31 -3.79
CA LYS A 152 4.96 -15.88 -2.91
C LYS A 152 4.40 -16.14 -1.51
N PHE A 153 3.39 -15.38 -1.12
CA PHE A 153 2.61 -15.58 0.10
C PHE A 153 1.16 -15.12 -0.13
N ASP A 154 0.26 -15.58 0.74
CA ASP A 154 -1.20 -15.44 0.57
C ASP A 154 -1.80 -14.36 1.47
N GLY A 155 -1.15 -14.08 2.61
CA GLY A 155 -1.66 -13.13 3.61
C GLY A 155 -0.63 -12.07 4.03
N LEU A 156 -1.08 -10.82 4.11
CA LEU A 156 -0.30 -9.70 4.62
C LEU A 156 -0.90 -9.18 5.93
N ILE A 157 -0.16 -9.32 7.03
CA ILE A 157 -0.56 -8.86 8.35
C ILE A 157 0.09 -7.50 8.59
N GLY A 158 -0.65 -6.53 9.15
CA GLY A 158 -0.08 -5.24 9.55
C GLY A 158 -1.00 -4.48 10.49
N ILE A 159 -0.55 -3.32 10.96
CA ILE A 159 -1.36 -2.46 11.86
C ILE A 159 -2.13 -1.44 11.04
N ASN A 160 -1.39 -0.71 10.21
CA ASN A 160 -1.94 0.30 9.33
C ASN A 160 -1.55 -0.02 7.88
N LEU A 161 -2.43 -0.77 7.23
CA LEU A 161 -2.35 -1.09 5.80
C LEU A 161 -2.97 0.02 4.93
N LEU A 162 -3.29 1.19 5.50
CA LEU A 162 -3.99 2.28 4.81
C LEU A 162 -3.09 3.20 3.98
N ARG A 163 -1.78 2.95 3.90
CA ARG A 163 -0.92 3.85 3.11
C ARG A 163 -1.28 3.79 1.62
N GLU A 164 -1.24 4.95 0.99
CA GLU A 164 -1.43 5.16 -0.44
C GLU A 164 -0.49 4.22 -1.23
N GLY A 165 -0.95 3.71 -2.38
CA GLY A 165 -0.17 2.80 -3.23
C GLY A 165 -0.44 1.30 -3.11
N LEU A 166 -1.29 0.86 -2.18
CA LEU A 166 -1.79 -0.53 -2.11
C LEU A 166 -3.02 -0.71 -3.02
N ASP A 167 -2.80 -0.73 -4.34
CA ASP A 167 -3.79 -1.17 -5.33
C ASP A 167 -3.53 -2.65 -5.64
N LEU A 168 -4.31 -3.53 -5.00
CA LEU A 168 -4.13 -4.98 -5.04
C LEU A 168 -5.41 -5.67 -5.53
N PRO A 169 -5.59 -5.81 -6.85
CA PRO A 169 -6.76 -6.50 -7.40
C PRO A 169 -6.86 -7.96 -6.98
N GLU A 170 -5.76 -8.57 -6.55
CA GLU A 170 -5.68 -9.97 -6.10
C GLU A 170 -6.25 -10.17 -4.68
N VAL A 171 -6.47 -9.09 -3.92
CA VAL A 171 -7.02 -9.14 -2.55
C VAL A 171 -8.54 -9.30 -2.60
N SER A 172 -9.03 -10.46 -2.18
CA SER A 172 -10.47 -10.74 -2.06
C SER A 172 -10.98 -10.69 -0.62
N LEU A 173 -10.11 -10.71 0.38
CA LEU A 173 -10.50 -10.66 1.79
C LEU A 173 -9.68 -9.62 2.56
N VAL A 174 -10.39 -8.80 3.32
CA VAL A 174 -9.81 -7.92 4.35
C VAL A 174 -10.35 -8.31 5.71
N ALA A 175 -9.47 -8.72 6.62
CA ALA A 175 -9.81 -9.08 7.99
C ALA A 175 -9.38 -7.97 8.96
N ILE A 176 -10.30 -7.49 9.78
CA ILE A 176 -10.07 -6.45 10.78
C ILE A 176 -10.24 -7.09 12.15
N LEU A 177 -9.12 -7.38 12.81
CA LEU A 177 -9.09 -7.92 14.16
C LEU A 177 -9.36 -6.80 15.18
N ASP A 178 -10.04 -7.15 16.28
CA ASP A 178 -10.43 -6.23 17.34
C ASP A 178 -11.12 -4.96 16.79
N ALA A 179 -12.11 -5.15 15.91
CA ALA A 179 -12.79 -4.08 15.20
C ALA A 179 -13.60 -3.14 16.13
N ASP A 180 -13.93 -3.62 17.33
CA ASP A 180 -14.69 -2.88 18.35
C ASP A 180 -13.83 -2.03 19.29
N LYS A 181 -12.50 -2.07 19.16
CA LYS A 181 -11.60 -1.22 19.95
C LYS A 181 -11.47 0.13 19.29
N GLU A 182 -12.34 1.05 19.69
CA GLU A 182 -12.33 2.41 19.15
C GLU A 182 -10.99 3.12 19.37
N GLY A 183 -10.68 4.01 18.42
CA GLY A 183 -9.40 4.72 18.35
C GLY A 183 -9.09 5.08 16.91
N TYR A 184 -7.91 5.67 16.66
CA TYR A 184 -7.52 6.12 15.32
C TYR A 184 -7.64 5.04 14.24
N LEU A 185 -7.22 3.80 14.54
CA LEU A 185 -7.22 2.69 13.59
C LEU A 185 -8.60 2.04 13.37
N ARG A 186 -9.60 2.39 14.19
CA ARG A 186 -10.96 1.82 14.16
C ARG A 186 -12.04 2.91 14.15
N SER A 187 -11.69 4.13 13.76
CA SER A 187 -12.67 5.17 13.44
C SER A 187 -13.47 4.78 12.20
N ALA A 188 -14.65 5.37 12.02
CA ALA A 188 -15.46 5.16 10.82
C ALA A 188 -14.66 5.38 9.52
N THR A 189 -13.83 6.43 9.49
CA THR A 189 -12.95 6.74 8.35
C THR A 189 -11.94 5.63 8.07
N SER A 190 -11.23 5.16 9.11
CA SER A 190 -10.24 4.09 8.98
C SER A 190 -10.88 2.75 8.58
N LEU A 191 -12.06 2.43 9.11
CA LEU A 191 -12.80 1.22 8.76
C LEU A 191 -13.28 1.25 7.30
N ILE A 192 -13.82 2.38 6.83
CA ILE A 192 -14.23 2.55 5.41
C ILE A 192 -13.01 2.40 4.49
N GLN A 193 -11.90 3.07 4.80
CA GLN A 193 -10.69 2.99 3.97
C GLN A 193 -10.08 1.57 3.95
N THR A 194 -10.10 0.87 5.10
CA THR A 194 -9.58 -0.50 5.21
C THR A 194 -10.46 -1.45 4.41
N SER A 195 -11.77 -1.33 4.56
CA SER A 195 -12.76 -2.11 3.82
C SER A 195 -12.62 -1.89 2.30
N GLY A 196 -12.37 -0.65 1.87
CA GLY A 196 -12.17 -0.31 0.47
C GLY A 196 -11.03 -1.06 -0.23
N ARG A 197 -10.10 -1.69 0.52
CA ARG A 197 -9.03 -2.53 -0.06
C ARG A 197 -9.57 -3.80 -0.71
N ALA A 198 -10.72 -4.32 -0.26
CA ALA A 198 -11.37 -5.47 -0.90
C ALA A 198 -12.23 -5.07 -2.12
N ALA A 199 -12.50 -3.79 -2.36
CA ALA A 199 -13.41 -3.32 -3.41
C ALA A 199 -12.85 -3.44 -4.85
N ARG A 200 -11.66 -4.02 -5.01
CA ARG A 200 -10.98 -4.19 -6.31
C ARG A 200 -11.08 -5.61 -6.87
N HIS A 201 -11.68 -6.52 -6.10
CA HIS A 201 -11.89 -7.90 -6.47
C HIS A 201 -13.39 -8.21 -6.54
N VAL A 202 -13.82 -8.97 -7.53
CA VAL A 202 -15.24 -9.35 -7.72
C VAL A 202 -15.81 -10.10 -6.50
N ASN A 203 -15.00 -10.95 -5.87
CA ASN A 203 -15.32 -11.65 -4.61
C ASN A 203 -14.88 -10.87 -3.36
N GLY A 204 -14.77 -9.55 -3.43
CA GLY A 204 -14.31 -8.70 -2.33
C GLY A 204 -15.19 -8.80 -1.09
N GLU A 205 -14.60 -9.21 0.02
CA GLU A 205 -15.25 -9.38 1.32
C GLU A 205 -14.43 -8.75 2.46
N VAL A 206 -15.13 -8.36 3.52
CA VAL A 206 -14.52 -7.85 4.75
C VAL A 206 -15.08 -8.62 5.94
N ILE A 207 -14.21 -9.08 6.82
CA ILE A 207 -14.58 -9.66 8.12
C ILE A 207 -14.11 -8.71 9.22
N MET A 208 -15.05 -8.26 10.05
CA MET A 208 -14.76 -7.50 11.26
C MET A 208 -14.93 -8.42 12.47
N TYR A 209 -13.84 -8.72 13.17
CA TYR A 209 -13.89 -9.50 14.40
C TYR A 209 -14.13 -8.57 15.59
N ALA A 210 -15.27 -8.75 16.26
CA ALA A 210 -15.73 -7.87 17.33
C ALA A 210 -16.76 -8.59 18.21
N ASP A 211 -16.77 -8.25 19.50
CA ASP A 211 -17.81 -8.73 20.42
C ASP A 211 -19.01 -7.78 20.46
N THR A 212 -18.79 -6.50 20.12
CA THR A 212 -19.83 -5.47 20.06
C THR A 212 -19.74 -4.64 18.79
N VAL A 213 -20.88 -4.21 18.25
CA VAL A 213 -20.87 -3.27 17.12
C VAL A 213 -20.82 -1.84 17.66
N THR A 214 -19.70 -1.14 17.43
CA THR A 214 -19.50 0.26 17.87
C THR A 214 -20.24 1.26 16.97
N GLY A 215 -20.24 2.54 17.37
CA GLY A 215 -20.76 3.62 16.52
C GLY A 215 -19.98 3.74 15.21
N SER A 216 -18.64 3.70 15.31
CA SER A 216 -17.74 3.72 14.15
C SER A 216 -17.99 2.55 13.18
N MET A 217 -18.21 1.35 13.70
CA MET A 217 -18.55 0.17 12.87
C MET A 217 -19.91 0.33 12.20
N ARG A 218 -20.94 0.78 12.93
CA ARG A 218 -22.28 1.01 12.34
C ARG A 218 -22.22 2.00 11.18
N GLU A 219 -21.47 3.09 11.33
CA GLU A 219 -21.31 4.09 10.28
C GLU A 219 -20.59 3.51 9.06
N ALA A 220 -19.49 2.79 9.26
CA ALA A 220 -18.73 2.17 8.17
C ALA A 220 -19.54 1.10 7.41
N ILE A 221 -20.26 0.24 8.13
CA ILE A 221 -21.13 -0.80 7.55
C ILE A 221 -22.26 -0.15 6.76
N ALA A 222 -23.00 0.79 7.35
CA ALA A 222 -24.14 1.43 6.70
C ALA A 222 -23.73 2.18 5.42
N GLU A 223 -22.59 2.86 5.42
CA GLU A 223 -22.09 3.56 4.23
C GLU A 223 -21.62 2.59 3.14
N THR A 224 -20.98 1.49 3.52
CA THR A 224 -20.53 0.46 2.56
C THR A 224 -21.73 -0.24 1.90
N ASP A 225 -22.74 -0.59 2.70
CA ASP A 225 -23.96 -1.23 2.22
C ASP A 225 -24.76 -0.30 1.28
N ARG A 226 -24.91 0.99 1.64
CA ARG A 226 -25.55 2.00 0.78
C ARG A 226 -24.85 2.10 -0.58
N ARG A 227 -23.51 2.22 -0.59
CA ARG A 227 -22.73 2.30 -1.82
C ARG A 227 -22.91 1.04 -2.67
N ARG A 228 -22.84 -0.13 -2.05
CA ARG A 228 -23.03 -1.42 -2.70
C ARG A 228 -24.41 -1.56 -3.32
N GLU A 229 -25.47 -1.11 -2.64
CA GLU A 229 -26.83 -1.13 -3.16
C GLU A 229 -26.98 -0.27 -4.42
N VAL A 230 -26.53 0.99 -4.36
CA VAL A 230 -26.59 1.91 -5.51
C VAL A 230 -25.77 1.39 -6.70
N GLN A 231 -24.58 0.83 -6.44
CA GLN A 231 -23.76 0.20 -7.48
C GLN A 231 -24.46 -1.02 -8.10
N GLY A 232 -25.10 -1.86 -7.29
CA GLY A 232 -25.83 -3.03 -7.75
C GLY A 232 -27.08 -2.68 -8.57
N GLU A 233 -27.78 -1.61 -8.21
CA GLU A 233 -28.88 -1.04 -9.01
C GLU A 233 -28.38 -0.50 -10.34
N TYR A 234 -27.32 0.29 -10.32
CA TYR A 234 -26.71 0.84 -11.53
C TYR A 234 -26.27 -0.28 -12.50
N ASN A 235 -25.58 -1.30 -11.98
CA ASN A 235 -25.12 -2.43 -12.78
C ASN A 235 -26.29 -3.18 -13.43
N ARG A 236 -27.37 -3.46 -12.68
CA ARG A 236 -28.57 -4.10 -13.21
C ARG A 236 -29.26 -3.26 -14.28
N ALA A 237 -29.39 -1.96 -14.05
CA ALA A 237 -30.04 -1.04 -14.99
C ALA A 237 -29.26 -0.90 -16.31
N HIS A 238 -27.94 -1.05 -16.28
CA HIS A 238 -27.06 -0.87 -17.44
C HIS A 238 -26.51 -2.18 -18.02
N GLY A 239 -26.89 -3.34 -17.48
CA GLY A 239 -26.40 -4.65 -17.94
C GLY A 239 -24.90 -4.88 -17.71
N ILE A 240 -24.31 -4.24 -16.70
CA ILE A 240 -22.88 -4.34 -16.39
C ILE A 240 -22.64 -5.57 -15.51
N THR A 241 -21.74 -6.45 -15.95
CA THR A 241 -21.25 -7.56 -15.12
C THR A 241 -19.94 -7.13 -14.45
N PRO A 242 -19.83 -7.20 -13.11
CA PRO A 242 -18.60 -6.79 -12.42
C PRO A 242 -17.39 -7.63 -12.83
N GLU A 243 -16.29 -6.96 -13.17
CA GLU A 243 -15.03 -7.62 -13.52
C GLU A 243 -13.86 -7.07 -12.68
N SER A 244 -13.02 -7.98 -12.16
CA SER A 244 -11.79 -7.61 -11.45
C SER A 244 -10.80 -6.93 -12.41
N VAL A 245 -10.16 -5.87 -11.94
CA VAL A 245 -9.16 -5.14 -12.74
C VAL A 245 -7.89 -5.98 -12.85
N ARG A 246 -7.44 -6.29 -14.07
CA ARG A 246 -6.13 -6.92 -14.30
C ARG A 246 -5.08 -5.82 -14.53
N ARG A 247 -4.18 -5.59 -13.56
CA ARG A 247 -3.03 -4.69 -13.72
C ARG A 247 -1.73 -5.48 -13.85
N SER A 248 -0.84 -4.97 -14.70
CA SER A 248 0.53 -5.46 -14.82
C SER A 248 1.26 -5.38 -13.47
N ILE A 249 2.11 -6.36 -13.18
CA ILE A 249 2.95 -6.36 -11.97
C ILE A 249 4.15 -5.41 -12.14
N ARG A 250 4.54 -5.09 -13.39
CA ARG A 250 5.70 -4.23 -13.72
C ARG A 250 5.47 -2.78 -13.30
N ASP A 251 4.24 -2.29 -13.38
CA ASP A 251 3.86 -0.88 -13.14
C ASP A 251 4.16 -0.41 -11.70
N LEU A 252 4.30 -1.32 -10.74
CA LEU A 252 4.56 -0.96 -9.33
C LEU A 252 5.98 -0.45 -9.08
N LEU A 253 6.98 -0.97 -9.80
CA LEU A 253 8.38 -0.55 -9.66
C LEU A 253 8.58 0.84 -10.27
N GLU A 254 8.01 1.06 -11.46
CA GLU A 254 8.07 2.32 -12.21
C GLU A 254 7.35 3.49 -11.51
N SER A 255 6.41 3.20 -10.59
CA SER A 255 5.61 4.21 -9.87
C SER A 255 6.29 4.82 -8.64
N VAL A 256 7.38 4.21 -8.16
CA VAL A 256 8.31 4.85 -7.22
C VAL A 256 9.13 5.82 -8.08
N PRO A 257 9.42 7.07 -7.65
CA PRO A 257 10.35 7.91 -8.38
C PRO A 257 11.70 7.18 -8.44
N GLU A 258 11.93 6.47 -9.54
CA GLU A 258 13.16 5.75 -9.83
C GLU A 258 14.27 6.78 -10.07
N ARG A 259 14.81 7.27 -8.96
CA ARG A 259 16.19 7.66 -8.89
C ARG A 259 16.89 6.66 -7.99
N ASP A 260 17.68 5.85 -8.67
CA ASP A 260 18.61 4.86 -8.17
C ASP A 260 18.05 3.48 -7.81
N TYR A 261 18.74 2.48 -8.38
CA TYR A 261 18.68 1.04 -8.12
C TYR A 261 17.68 0.19 -8.92
N TYR A 262 17.78 0.23 -10.25
CA TYR A 262 17.71 -1.03 -11.00
C TYR A 262 18.99 -1.82 -10.76
N THR A 263 19.02 -2.61 -9.69
CA THR A 263 19.88 -3.79 -9.68
C THR A 263 19.28 -4.77 -10.67
N VAL A 264 19.75 -4.72 -11.93
CA VAL A 264 19.63 -5.84 -12.85
C VAL A 264 20.18 -7.05 -12.09
N GLU A 265 19.38 -8.10 -11.94
CA GLU A 265 19.88 -9.41 -11.51
C GLU A 265 20.87 -9.88 -12.56
N VAL A 266 22.13 -9.48 -12.42
CA VAL A 266 23.23 -10.07 -13.15
C VAL A 266 23.37 -11.46 -12.54
N GLU A 267 23.05 -12.48 -13.32
CA GLU A 267 23.42 -13.87 -13.02
C GLU A 267 24.84 -13.86 -12.44
N ARG A 268 24.98 -14.26 -11.17
CA ARG A 268 26.29 -14.51 -10.59
C ARG A 268 26.92 -15.63 -11.40
N ALA A 269 27.69 -15.28 -12.42
CA ALA A 269 28.60 -16.20 -13.06
C ALA A 269 29.47 -16.79 -11.93
N PRO A 270 29.50 -18.11 -11.73
CA PRO A 270 30.30 -18.72 -10.69
C PRO A 270 31.76 -18.30 -10.87
N ALA A 271 32.49 -18.17 -9.76
CA ALA A 271 33.92 -17.77 -9.73
C ALA A 271 34.87 -18.70 -10.51
N SER A 272 34.34 -19.71 -11.22
CA SER A 272 35.05 -20.76 -11.95
C SER A 272 35.15 -20.53 -13.47
N GLN A 273 34.83 -19.34 -14.00
CA GLN A 273 34.79 -19.11 -15.46
C GLN A 273 36.03 -18.46 -16.08
N TRP A 274 37.01 -18.02 -15.27
CA TRP A 274 38.18 -17.29 -15.78
C TRP A 274 39.45 -18.11 -15.60
N GLU A 275 40.17 -18.34 -16.70
CA GLU A 275 41.38 -19.17 -16.75
C GLU A 275 42.57 -18.55 -15.98
N SER A 276 42.56 -17.23 -15.76
CA SER A 276 43.54 -16.52 -14.92
C SER A 276 43.06 -15.10 -14.53
N PRO A 277 43.63 -14.49 -13.47
CA PRO A 277 43.40 -13.07 -13.14
C PRO A 277 43.76 -12.10 -14.29
N ALA A 278 44.76 -12.46 -15.10
CA ALA A 278 45.14 -11.67 -16.28
C ALA A 278 44.04 -11.67 -17.36
N ALA A 279 43.35 -12.80 -17.55
CA ALA A 279 42.22 -12.90 -18.48
C ALA A 279 41.01 -12.07 -18.01
N LEU A 280 40.75 -12.06 -16.71
CA LEU A 280 39.70 -11.22 -16.11
C LEU A 280 40.01 -9.72 -16.28
N ALA A 281 41.25 -9.31 -16.04
CA ALA A 281 41.69 -7.92 -16.21
C ALA A 281 41.57 -7.45 -17.67
N ALA A 282 41.91 -8.31 -18.63
CA ALA A 282 41.75 -8.02 -20.06
C ALA A 282 40.27 -7.81 -20.44
N HIS A 283 39.39 -8.69 -19.96
CA HIS A 283 37.95 -8.57 -20.23
C HIS A 283 37.33 -7.32 -19.60
N VAL A 284 37.77 -6.94 -18.39
CA VAL A 284 37.36 -5.68 -17.75
C VAL A 284 37.79 -4.46 -18.58
N ALA A 285 39.00 -4.47 -19.15
CA ALA A 285 39.48 -3.37 -20.00
C ALA A 285 38.68 -3.22 -21.31
N GLU A 286 38.24 -4.34 -21.90
CA GLU A 286 37.33 -4.33 -23.06
C GLU A 286 35.97 -3.70 -22.71
N LEU A 287 35.39 -4.09 -21.58
CA LEU A 287 34.13 -3.53 -21.10
C LEU A 287 34.24 -2.04 -20.76
N GLU A 288 35.37 -1.59 -20.19
CA GLU A 288 35.62 -0.17 -19.92
C GLU A 288 35.71 0.65 -21.22
N THR A 289 36.30 0.08 -22.26
CA THR A 289 36.36 0.70 -23.58
C THR A 289 34.96 0.82 -24.18
N ALA A 290 34.19 -0.27 -24.15
CA ALA A 290 32.80 -0.28 -24.64
C ALA A 290 31.90 0.69 -23.86
N MET A 291 32.10 0.82 -22.54
CA MET A 291 31.37 1.76 -21.68
C MET A 291 31.66 3.21 -22.08
N LYS A 292 32.93 3.55 -22.31
CA LYS A 292 33.35 4.89 -22.76
C LYS A 292 32.78 5.22 -24.14
N ASP A 293 32.75 4.26 -25.05
CA ASP A 293 32.17 4.44 -26.38
C ASP A 293 30.64 4.57 -26.36
N ALA A 294 29.95 3.87 -25.46
CA ALA A 294 28.51 4.07 -25.22
C ALA A 294 28.24 5.48 -24.66
N ALA A 295 29.02 5.93 -23.68
CA ALA A 295 28.93 7.28 -23.13
C ALA A 295 29.19 8.38 -24.18
N ARG A 296 30.17 8.19 -25.07
CA ARG A 296 30.43 9.13 -26.19
C ARG A 296 29.28 9.21 -27.17
N ARG A 297 28.51 8.13 -27.34
CA ARG A 297 27.32 8.07 -28.20
C ARG A 297 26.04 8.51 -27.49
N LEU A 298 26.14 9.02 -26.26
CA LEU A 298 25.01 9.43 -25.40
C LEU A 298 24.05 8.26 -25.07
N ASP A 299 24.51 7.02 -25.22
CA ASP A 299 23.77 5.81 -24.84
C ASP A 299 24.07 5.50 -23.36
N PHE A 300 23.43 6.28 -22.49
CA PHE A 300 23.69 6.26 -21.05
C PHE A 300 23.16 5.00 -20.37
N GLU A 301 22.10 4.39 -20.90
CA GLU A 301 21.56 3.11 -20.43
C GLU A 301 22.60 2.01 -20.64
N ARG A 302 23.15 1.90 -21.86
CA ARG A 302 24.19 0.90 -22.15
C ARG A 302 25.49 1.15 -21.38
N ALA A 303 25.87 2.42 -21.17
CA ALA A 303 27.03 2.76 -20.36
C ALA A 303 26.84 2.37 -18.88
N ALA A 304 25.63 2.53 -18.33
CA ALA A 304 25.31 2.13 -16.96
C ALA A 304 25.36 0.60 -16.78
N GLU A 305 24.79 -0.16 -17.73
CA GLU A 305 24.86 -1.63 -17.73
C GLU A 305 26.31 -2.14 -17.72
N LEU A 306 27.16 -1.58 -18.59
CA LEU A 306 28.57 -1.96 -18.69
C LEU A 306 29.35 -1.60 -17.42
N ARG A 307 29.08 -0.44 -16.82
CA ARG A 307 29.66 -0.01 -15.53
C ARG A 307 29.36 -1.00 -14.41
N ASP A 308 28.10 -1.44 -14.32
CA ASP A 308 27.66 -2.31 -13.24
C ASP A 308 28.18 -3.74 -13.42
N ARG A 309 28.33 -4.20 -14.68
CA ARG A 309 29.03 -5.45 -15.02
C ARG A 309 30.51 -5.41 -14.67
N ILE A 310 31.21 -4.30 -14.93
CA ILE A 310 32.62 -4.11 -14.52
C ILE A 310 32.76 -4.16 -13.00
N LYS A 311 31.86 -3.51 -12.25
CA LYS A 311 31.87 -3.55 -10.78
C LYS A 311 31.67 -4.97 -10.25
N ALA A 312 30.77 -5.75 -10.85
CA ALA A 312 30.56 -7.14 -10.47
C ALA A 312 31.83 -7.99 -10.70
N LEU A 313 32.47 -7.85 -11.86
CA LEU A 313 33.71 -8.58 -12.19
C LEU A 313 34.88 -8.20 -11.29
N ARG A 314 35.02 -6.92 -10.92
CA ARG A 314 36.07 -6.46 -9.99
C ARG A 314 35.90 -6.98 -8.56
N LYS A 315 34.67 -7.24 -8.11
CA LYS A 315 34.43 -7.87 -6.81
C LYS A 315 34.93 -9.32 -6.78
N VAL A 316 34.73 -10.05 -7.89
CA VAL A 316 35.25 -11.41 -8.07
C VAL A 316 36.78 -11.45 -8.02
N ASP A 317 37.47 -10.47 -8.62
CA ASP A 317 38.95 -10.35 -8.59
C ASP A 317 39.51 -10.08 -7.17
N LEU A 318 38.76 -9.36 -6.34
CA LEU A 318 39.14 -9.02 -4.96
C LEU A 318 38.82 -10.13 -3.94
N GLY A 319 38.22 -11.24 -4.36
CA GLY A 319 37.85 -12.35 -3.48
C GLY A 319 36.77 -12.00 -2.44
N VAL A 320 35.91 -11.00 -2.72
CA VAL A 320 34.81 -10.55 -1.85
C VAL A 320 33.47 -10.66 -2.57
#